data_AF-A0A1S9TL62-F1
#
_entry.id   AF-A0A1S9TL62-F1
#
_cell.length_a   1.000
_cell.length_b   1.000
_cell.length_c   1.000
_cell.angle_alpha   90.00
_cell.angle_beta   90.00
_cell.angle_gamma   90.00
#
_symmetry.space_group_name_H-M   'P 1'
#
loop_
_entity.id
_entity.type
_entity.pdbx_description
1 polymer ?
#
loop_
_entity_poly.entity_id
_entity_poly.type
_entity_poly.pdbx_seq_one_letter_code
_entity_poly.pdbx_strand_id
1 'polypeptide(L)'
;MTSSIISKKIIANSLKHLMETESFHKISVSDIMLHCQMRRQTFYYHFKDKFELLSWIYKEETKENIIDFLDYETWENIFDLLFDYFYENQKFYRNAFKVIEQNSFNHYLFEHTKNLYMKIIDELSMSCGFSLSDETKNTIASFYSHGFVGTIKDWIESKCEVDPSIMSSLMKNMINNQLLLLLEQSAK
;
A
#
# COMPACT_ATOMS: atom_id res chain seq x y z
N MET A 1 4.33 7.55 -26.66
CA MET A 1 4.49 6.90 -25.35
C MET A 1 3.27 7.07 -24.45
N THR A 2 2.58 8.22 -24.50
CA THR A 2 1.36 8.54 -23.72
C THR A 2 0.16 7.60 -23.95
N SER A 3 -0.03 7.07 -25.16
CA SER A 3 -1.15 6.14 -25.46
C SER A 3 -1.03 4.80 -24.74
N SER A 4 0.20 4.35 -24.43
CA SER A 4 0.47 3.06 -23.79
C SER A 4 0.11 3.10 -22.29
N ILE A 5 0.49 4.17 -21.58
CA ILE A 5 0.17 4.31 -20.15
C ILE A 5 -1.33 4.55 -19.92
N ILE A 6 -1.99 5.32 -20.79
CA ILE A 6 -3.45 5.53 -20.73
C ILE A 6 -4.17 4.18 -20.86
N SER A 7 -3.77 3.36 -21.84
CA SER A 7 -4.36 2.03 -22.05
C SER A 7 -4.16 1.12 -20.83
N LYS A 8 -2.96 1.13 -20.22
CA LYS A 8 -2.70 0.39 -18.97
C LYS A 8 -3.62 0.82 -17.83
N LYS A 9 -3.79 2.14 -17.61
CA LYS A 9 -4.68 2.68 -16.56
C LYS A 9 -6.14 2.32 -16.80
N ILE A 10 -6.62 2.34 -18.06
CA ILE A 10 -7.98 1.90 -18.41
C ILE A 10 -8.18 0.41 -18.06
N ILE A 11 -7.24 -0.44 -18.45
CA ILE A 11 -7.30 -1.89 -18.16
C ILE A 11 -7.23 -2.15 -16.65
N ALA A 12 -6.38 -1.43 -15.93
CA ALA A 12 -6.26 -1.52 -14.47
C ALA A 12 -7.55 -1.13 -13.74
N ASN A 13 -8.13 0.01 -14.10
CA ASN A 13 -9.42 0.46 -13.52
C ASN A 13 -10.53 -0.56 -13.80
N SER A 14 -10.50 -1.20 -14.97
CA SER A 14 -11.42 -2.29 -15.30
C SER A 14 -11.30 -3.47 -14.34
N LEU A 15 -10.08 -3.96 -14.09
CA LEU A 15 -9.85 -5.02 -13.12
C LEU A 15 -10.27 -4.61 -11.70
N LYS A 16 -9.90 -3.39 -11.26
CA LYS A 16 -10.28 -2.87 -9.94
C LYS A 16 -11.78 -2.90 -9.73
N HIS A 17 -12.54 -2.41 -10.70
CA HIS A 17 -14.00 -2.36 -10.63
C HIS A 17 -14.63 -3.76 -10.53
N LEU A 18 -14.19 -4.69 -11.38
CA LEU A 18 -14.66 -6.09 -11.31
C LEU A 18 -14.33 -6.74 -9.96
N MET A 19 -13.15 -6.41 -9.41
CA MET A 19 -12.72 -6.88 -8.10
C MET A 19 -13.46 -6.25 -6.92
N GLU A 20 -14.34 -5.26 -7.11
CA GLU A 20 -15.19 -4.79 -6.01
C GLU A 20 -16.28 -5.80 -5.64
N THR A 21 -16.72 -6.61 -6.61
CA THR A 21 -17.84 -7.55 -6.45
C THR A 21 -17.44 -9.00 -6.67
N GLU A 22 -16.35 -9.27 -7.39
CA GLU A 22 -15.91 -10.62 -7.72
C GLU A 22 -14.49 -10.93 -7.21
N SER A 23 -14.29 -12.18 -6.80
CA SER A 23 -12.95 -12.65 -6.42
C SER A 23 -12.02 -12.66 -7.62
N PHE A 24 -10.77 -12.22 -7.44
CA PHE A 24 -9.75 -12.15 -8.49
C PHE A 24 -9.62 -13.43 -9.34
N HIS A 25 -9.69 -14.63 -8.73
CA HIS A 25 -9.56 -15.88 -9.48
C HIS A 25 -10.69 -16.13 -10.50
N LYS A 26 -11.89 -15.61 -10.24
CA LYS A 26 -13.05 -15.77 -11.14
C LYS A 26 -13.03 -14.83 -12.34
N ILE A 27 -12.35 -13.68 -12.22
CA ILE A 27 -12.27 -12.68 -13.28
C ILE A 27 -11.31 -13.18 -14.37
N SER A 28 -11.76 -13.26 -15.62
CA SER A 28 -10.91 -13.61 -16.76
C SER A 28 -10.39 -12.36 -17.48
N VAL A 29 -9.36 -12.53 -18.31
CA VAL A 29 -8.90 -11.46 -19.23
C VAL A 29 -10.04 -11.01 -20.15
N SER A 30 -10.92 -11.93 -20.56
CA SER A 30 -12.07 -11.58 -21.40
C SER A 30 -13.03 -10.64 -20.67
N ASP A 31 -13.30 -10.87 -19.38
CA ASP A 31 -14.20 -10.03 -18.59
C ASP A 31 -13.64 -8.62 -18.43
N ILE A 32 -12.34 -8.50 -18.12
CA ILE A 32 -11.63 -7.22 -18.00
C ILE A 32 -11.73 -6.42 -19.30
N MET A 33 -11.48 -7.08 -20.44
CA MET A 33 -11.44 -6.42 -21.74
C MET A 33 -12.82 -6.10 -22.29
N LEU A 34 -13.83 -6.92 -21.96
CA LEU A 34 -15.23 -6.62 -22.23
C LEU A 34 -15.68 -5.38 -21.45
N HIS A 35 -15.35 -5.30 -20.16
CA HIS A 35 -15.74 -4.20 -19.29
C HIS A 35 -15.13 -2.86 -19.73
N CYS A 36 -13.86 -2.81 -20.15
CA CYS A 36 -13.26 -1.59 -20.69
C CYS A 36 -13.47 -1.35 -22.20
N GLN A 37 -14.25 -2.22 -22.88
CA GLN A 37 -14.56 -2.11 -24.30
C GLN A 37 -13.32 -2.08 -25.21
N MET A 38 -12.29 -2.85 -24.86
CA MET A 38 -11.04 -2.94 -25.60
C MET A 38 -10.84 -4.35 -26.20
N ARG A 39 -10.11 -4.44 -27.31
CA ARG A 39 -9.81 -5.74 -27.93
C ARG A 39 -8.85 -6.54 -27.04
N ARG A 40 -9.09 -7.85 -26.92
CA ARG A 40 -8.26 -8.74 -26.10
C ARG A 40 -6.77 -8.72 -26.49
N GLN A 41 -6.44 -8.51 -27.76
CA GLN A 41 -5.05 -8.37 -28.22
C GLN A 41 -4.34 -7.18 -27.55
N THR A 42 -5.06 -6.11 -27.22
CA THR A 42 -4.50 -4.94 -26.53
C THR A 42 -4.08 -5.27 -25.10
N PHE A 43 -4.75 -6.22 -24.44
CA PHE A 43 -4.31 -6.72 -23.12
C PHE A 43 -2.92 -7.31 -23.22
N TYR A 44 -2.74 -8.26 -24.13
CA TYR A 44 -1.49 -9.01 -24.28
C TYR A 44 -0.32 -8.19 -24.83
N TYR A 45 -0.61 -7.01 -25.38
CA TYR A 45 0.42 -6.02 -25.68
C TYR A 45 1.02 -5.39 -24.41
N HIS A 46 0.25 -5.30 -23.32
CA HIS A 46 0.66 -4.64 -22.08
C HIS A 46 0.99 -5.61 -20.93
N PHE A 47 0.28 -6.73 -20.85
CA PHE A 47 0.34 -7.69 -19.74
C PHE A 47 0.24 -9.12 -20.26
N LYS A 48 1.08 -10.01 -19.77
CA LYS A 48 1.09 -11.45 -20.06
C LYS A 48 -0.16 -12.13 -19.53
N ASP A 49 -0.61 -11.74 -18.35
CA ASP A 49 -1.80 -12.28 -17.68
C ASP A 49 -2.37 -11.28 -16.66
N LYS A 50 -3.46 -11.67 -15.98
CA LYS A 50 -4.12 -10.84 -14.96
C LYS A 50 -3.30 -10.68 -13.68
N PHE A 51 -2.33 -11.55 -13.41
CA PHE A 51 -1.45 -11.43 -12.23
C PHE A 51 -0.38 -10.35 -12.46
N GLU A 52 0.15 -10.26 -13.68
CA GLU A 52 1.04 -9.16 -14.06
C GLU A 52 0.31 -7.81 -14.01
N LEU A 53 -0.93 -7.77 -14.50
CA LEU A 53 -1.78 -6.57 -14.36
C LEU A 53 -1.98 -6.19 -12.89
N LEU A 54 -2.33 -7.16 -12.04
CA LEU A 54 -2.55 -6.91 -10.62
C LEU A 54 -1.27 -6.42 -9.92
N SER A 55 -0.13 -7.01 -10.23
CA SER A 55 1.18 -6.55 -9.74
C SER A 55 1.51 -5.14 -10.23
N TRP A 56 1.13 -4.80 -11.46
CA TRP A 56 1.30 -3.45 -11.99
C TRP A 56 0.43 -2.43 -11.25
N ILE A 57 -0.83 -2.77 -10.94
CA ILE A 57 -1.73 -1.94 -10.13
C ILE A 57 -1.07 -1.62 -8.79
N TYR A 58 -0.59 -2.62 -8.05
CA TYR A 58 0.03 -2.39 -6.74
C TYR A 58 1.25 -1.47 -6.81
N LYS A 59 2.10 -1.64 -7.84
CA LYS A 59 3.27 -0.78 -8.04
C LYS A 59 2.89 0.66 -8.35
N GLU A 60 1.94 0.85 -9.27
CA GLU A 60 1.52 2.19 -9.68
C GLU A 60 0.80 2.89 -8.52
N GLU A 61 -0.10 2.21 -7.81
CA GLU A 61 -0.82 2.76 -6.66
C GLU A 61 0.11 3.07 -5.50
N THR A 62 1.07 2.19 -5.19
CA THR A 62 2.03 2.47 -4.13
C THR A 62 2.93 3.65 -4.48
N LYS A 63 3.30 3.77 -5.76
CA LYS A 63 4.08 4.91 -6.21
C LYS A 63 3.30 6.21 -6.05
N GLU A 64 2.07 6.24 -6.57
CA GLU A 64 1.21 7.42 -6.57
C GLU A 64 0.76 7.84 -5.16
N ASN A 65 0.62 6.91 -4.21
CA ASN A 65 0.07 7.19 -2.88
C ASN A 65 1.09 7.15 -1.73
N ILE A 66 2.29 6.60 -1.94
CA ILE A 66 3.34 6.54 -0.92
C ILE A 66 4.62 7.20 -1.43
N ILE A 67 5.21 6.64 -2.49
CA ILE A 67 6.59 6.97 -2.88
C ILE A 67 6.72 8.41 -3.34
N ASP A 68 5.79 8.89 -4.17
CA ASP A 68 5.85 10.24 -4.74
C ASP A 68 5.70 11.33 -3.66
N PHE A 69 5.12 11.00 -2.49
CA PHE A 69 4.96 11.91 -1.36
C PHE A 69 6.10 11.85 -0.35
N LEU A 70 6.88 10.76 -0.32
CA LEU A 70 7.92 10.55 0.70
C LEU A 70 8.81 11.77 0.86
N ASP A 71 9.26 12.39 -0.23
CA ASP A 71 10.25 13.47 -0.19
C ASP A 71 9.69 14.88 0.02
N TYR A 72 8.37 15.05 -0.02
CA TYR A 72 7.73 16.37 -0.01
C TYR A 72 6.65 16.55 1.07
N GLU A 73 6.19 15.46 1.68
CA GLU A 73 5.16 15.48 2.72
C GLU A 73 5.70 14.98 4.07
N THR A 74 5.03 15.40 5.14
CA THR A 74 5.28 14.84 6.47
C THR A 74 4.77 13.42 6.54
N TRP A 75 5.42 12.56 7.31
CA TRP A 75 4.97 11.17 7.44
C TRP A 75 3.56 11.10 8.04
N GLU A 76 3.17 12.04 8.90
CA GLU A 76 1.82 12.14 9.45
C GLU A 76 0.78 12.33 8.34
N ASN A 77 1.04 13.22 7.37
CA ASN A 77 0.17 13.44 6.21
C ASN A 77 0.12 12.20 5.32
N ILE A 78 1.25 11.51 5.11
CA ILE A 78 1.29 10.27 4.32
C ILE A 78 0.36 9.22 4.92
N PHE A 79 0.30 9.10 6.25
CA PHE A 79 -0.63 8.18 6.92
C PHE A 79 -2.09 8.57 6.68
N ASP A 80 -2.44 9.86 6.76
CA ASP A 80 -3.80 10.32 6.48
C ASP A 80 -4.21 9.96 5.04
N LEU A 81 -3.35 10.28 4.06
CA LEU A 81 -3.57 9.94 2.65
C LEU A 81 -3.72 8.44 2.42
N LEU A 82 -2.90 7.62 3.10
CA LEU A 82 -2.98 6.16 2.98
C LEU A 82 -4.31 5.61 3.53
N PHE A 83 -4.75 6.07 4.69
CA PHE A 83 -5.99 5.60 5.30
C PHE A 83 -7.22 6.02 4.48
N ASP A 84 -7.26 7.26 3.98
CA ASP A 84 -8.32 7.72 3.08
C ASP A 84 -8.34 6.89 1.78
N TYR A 85 -7.17 6.65 1.20
CA TYR A 85 -7.03 5.87 -0.01
C TYR A 85 -7.53 4.42 0.17
N PHE A 86 -7.14 3.76 1.26
CA PHE A 86 -7.63 2.41 1.58
C PHE A 86 -9.14 2.40 1.83
N TYR A 87 -9.68 3.43 2.47
CA TYR A 87 -11.11 3.57 2.71
C TYR A 87 -11.90 3.69 1.40
N GLU A 88 -11.47 4.57 0.49
CA GLU A 88 -12.08 4.78 -0.81
C GLU A 88 -12.04 3.51 -1.67
N ASN A 89 -10.94 2.74 -1.57
CA ASN A 89 -10.69 1.55 -2.39
C ASN A 89 -10.97 0.22 -1.64
N GLN A 90 -11.65 0.27 -0.49
CA GLN A 90 -11.74 -0.87 0.44
C GLN A 90 -12.36 -2.14 -0.18
N LYS A 91 -13.29 -1.99 -1.14
CA LYS A 91 -13.94 -3.13 -1.80
C LYS A 91 -12.96 -3.91 -2.68
N PHE A 92 -12.15 -3.19 -3.45
CA PHE A 92 -11.07 -3.77 -4.23
C PHE A 92 -10.07 -4.48 -3.31
N TYR A 93 -9.59 -3.78 -2.28
CA TYR A 93 -8.57 -4.32 -1.41
C TYR A 93 -9.04 -5.54 -0.60
N ARG A 94 -10.32 -5.63 -0.25
CA ARG A 94 -10.91 -6.83 0.37
C ARG A 94 -10.70 -8.10 -0.45
N ASN A 95 -10.74 -7.98 -1.78
CA ASN A 95 -10.46 -9.11 -2.67
C ASN A 95 -8.97 -9.23 -3.01
N ALA A 96 -8.23 -8.11 -3.06
CA ALA A 96 -6.79 -8.09 -3.26
C ALA A 96 -6.02 -8.83 -2.13
N PHE A 97 -6.40 -8.62 -0.86
CA PHE A 97 -5.78 -9.26 0.31
C PHE A 97 -5.95 -10.78 0.35
N LYS A 98 -6.92 -11.33 -0.40
CA LYS A 98 -7.16 -12.78 -0.51
C LYS A 98 -6.29 -13.46 -1.56
N VAL A 99 -5.55 -12.70 -2.36
CA VAL A 99 -4.62 -13.21 -3.38
C VAL A 99 -3.29 -13.50 -2.70
N ILE A 100 -2.92 -14.78 -2.57
CA ILE A 100 -1.76 -15.25 -1.79
C ILE A 100 -0.58 -15.66 -2.70
N GLU A 101 -0.77 -15.62 -4.02
CA GLU A 101 0.27 -15.96 -4.97
C GLU A 101 1.51 -15.06 -4.89
N GLN A 102 2.56 -15.48 -5.58
CA GLN A 102 3.84 -14.77 -5.64
C GLN A 102 3.62 -13.30 -6.04
N ASN A 103 4.18 -12.38 -5.26
CA ASN A 103 3.94 -10.92 -5.34
C ASN A 103 2.55 -10.46 -4.86
N SER A 104 2.01 -11.11 -3.81
CA SER A 104 0.78 -10.67 -3.15
C SER A 104 0.84 -9.21 -2.70
N PHE A 105 -0.33 -8.58 -2.58
CA PHE A 105 -0.44 -7.21 -2.09
C PHE A 105 0.21 -7.04 -0.71
N ASN A 106 0.09 -8.06 0.16
CA ASN A 106 0.71 -8.05 1.49
C ASN A 106 2.22 -7.80 1.42
N HIS A 107 2.91 -8.45 0.48
CA HIS A 107 4.36 -8.30 0.34
C HIS A 107 4.72 -6.90 -0.18
N TYR A 108 3.99 -6.39 -1.18
CA TYR A 108 4.20 -5.03 -1.67
C TYR A 108 3.97 -3.98 -0.58
N LEU A 109 2.83 -4.06 0.11
CA LEU A 109 2.49 -3.11 1.17
C LEU A 109 3.54 -3.15 2.29
N PHE A 110 4.03 -4.35 2.65
CA PHE A 110 5.09 -4.52 3.63
C PHE A 110 6.38 -3.80 3.23
N GLU A 111 6.92 -4.08 2.03
CA GLU A 111 8.20 -3.49 1.58
C GLU A 111 8.13 -1.96 1.53
N HIS A 112 7.02 -1.41 1.03
CA HIS A 112 6.89 0.04 0.89
C HIS A 112 6.65 0.75 2.22
N THR A 113 5.82 0.19 3.10
CA THR A 113 5.61 0.77 4.43
C THR A 113 6.84 0.61 5.32
N LYS A 114 7.63 -0.46 5.13
CA LYS A 114 8.94 -0.61 5.78
C LYS A 114 9.90 0.52 5.38
N ASN A 115 9.96 0.87 4.10
CA ASN A 115 10.78 1.99 3.64
C ASN A 115 10.29 3.34 4.22
N LEU A 116 8.97 3.54 4.31
CA LEU A 116 8.40 4.70 5.00
C LEU A 116 8.83 4.73 6.48
N TYR A 117 8.75 3.62 7.19
CA TYR A 117 9.19 3.53 8.59
C TYR A 117 10.69 3.75 8.77
N MET A 118 11.53 3.26 7.85
CA MET A 118 12.96 3.57 7.87
C MET A 118 13.20 5.08 7.82
N LYS A 119 12.49 5.79 6.94
CA LYS A 119 12.57 7.25 6.83
C LYS A 119 12.10 7.95 8.11
N ILE A 120 10.97 7.53 8.68
CA ILE A 120 10.45 8.06 9.95
C ILE A 120 11.48 7.88 11.07
N ILE A 121 12.10 6.70 11.17
CA ILE A 121 13.12 6.42 12.20
C ILE A 121 14.34 7.33 12.00
N ASP A 122 14.78 7.54 10.76
CA ASP A 122 15.90 8.45 10.46
C ASP A 122 15.57 9.90 10.85
N GLU A 123 14.39 10.40 10.48
CA GLU A 123 13.91 11.74 10.82
C GLU A 123 13.85 11.96 12.34
N LEU A 124 13.25 11.01 13.07
CA LEU A 124 13.12 11.09 14.52
C LEU A 124 14.48 10.95 15.23
N SER A 125 15.35 10.04 14.79
CA SER A 125 16.68 9.87 15.37
C SER A 125 17.52 11.14 15.25
N MET A 126 17.48 11.79 14.07
CA MET A 126 18.15 13.08 13.86
C MET A 126 17.61 14.17 14.79
N SER A 127 16.29 14.24 14.98
CA SER A 127 15.67 15.25 15.87
C SER A 127 16.08 15.11 17.35
N CYS A 128 16.37 13.89 17.78
CA CYS A 128 16.73 13.57 19.16
C CYS A 128 18.25 13.50 19.41
N GLY A 129 19.07 13.64 18.36
CA GLY A 129 20.53 13.73 18.49
C GLY A 129 21.25 12.40 18.76
N PHE A 130 20.66 11.26 18.40
CA PHE A 130 21.34 9.95 18.45
C PHE A 130 21.21 9.23 17.11
N SER A 131 21.97 8.15 16.94
CA SER A 131 21.93 7.30 15.74
C SER A 131 21.75 5.83 16.14
N LEU A 132 20.82 5.16 15.48
CA LEU A 132 20.65 3.71 15.58
C LEU A 132 21.50 3.01 14.51
N SER A 133 21.92 1.77 14.78
CA SER A 133 22.50 0.92 13.74
C SER A 133 21.45 0.57 12.68
N ASP A 134 21.89 0.33 11.44
CA ASP A 134 21.00 -0.05 10.35
C ASP A 134 20.24 -1.35 10.65
N GLU A 135 20.84 -2.28 11.38
CA GLU A 135 20.21 -3.53 11.82
C GLU A 135 19.05 -3.27 12.78
N THR A 136 19.22 -2.37 13.74
CA THR A 136 18.16 -1.98 14.68
C THR A 136 17.04 -1.25 13.95
N LYS A 137 17.35 -0.29 13.07
CA LYS A 137 16.35 0.42 12.26
C LYS A 137 15.53 -0.55 11.42
N ASN A 138 16.20 -1.48 10.72
CA ASN A 138 15.57 -2.48 9.87
C ASN A 138 14.62 -3.39 10.67
N THR A 139 15.01 -3.79 11.88
CA THR A 139 14.18 -4.60 12.77
C THR A 139 12.93 -3.84 13.21
N ILE A 140 13.09 -2.60 13.67
CA ILE A 140 11.99 -1.73 14.10
C ILE A 140 11.03 -1.44 12.94
N ALA A 141 11.56 -1.04 11.78
CA ALA A 141 10.77 -0.77 10.59
C ALA A 141 9.99 -1.99 10.10
N SER A 142 10.59 -3.18 10.18
CA SER A 142 9.90 -4.43 9.83
C SER A 142 8.76 -4.75 10.81
N PHE A 143 8.97 -4.52 12.12
CA PHE A 143 7.91 -4.70 13.13
C PHE A 143 6.71 -3.78 12.86
N TYR A 144 6.96 -2.49 12.69
CA TYR A 144 5.89 -1.53 12.42
C TYR A 144 5.20 -1.78 11.08
N SER A 145 5.96 -2.17 10.04
CA SER A 145 5.40 -2.53 8.73
C SER A 145 4.47 -3.75 8.83
N HIS A 146 4.87 -4.81 9.55
CA HIS A 146 4.00 -5.96 9.80
C HIS A 146 2.73 -5.54 10.56
N GLY A 147 2.87 -4.70 11.59
CA GLY A 147 1.74 -4.17 12.35
C GLY A 147 0.77 -3.36 11.49
N PHE A 148 1.30 -2.49 10.62
CA PHE A 148 0.51 -1.69 9.69
C PHE A 148 -0.24 -2.57 8.67
N VAL A 149 0.45 -3.51 8.01
CA VAL A 149 -0.17 -4.42 7.03
C VAL A 149 -1.29 -5.24 7.68
N GLY A 150 -1.06 -5.79 8.88
CA GLY A 150 -2.08 -6.51 9.64
C GLY A 150 -3.27 -5.62 9.99
N THR A 151 -3.01 -4.40 10.47
CA THR A 151 -4.05 -3.43 10.83
C THR A 151 -4.91 -3.05 9.64
N ILE A 152 -4.31 -2.72 8.49
CA ILE A 152 -5.04 -2.39 7.26
C ILE A 152 -5.88 -3.58 6.79
N LYS A 153 -5.32 -4.79 6.82
CA LYS A 153 -6.04 -6.00 6.43
C LYS A 153 -7.28 -6.22 7.31
N ASP A 154 -7.12 -6.21 8.63
CA ASP A 154 -8.21 -6.44 9.58
C ASP A 154 -9.28 -5.34 9.46
N TRP A 155 -8.87 -4.09 9.30
CA TRP A 155 -9.76 -2.95 9.13
C TRP A 155 -10.57 -3.03 7.83
N ILE A 156 -9.95 -3.43 6.72
CA ILE A 156 -10.67 -3.66 5.47
C ILE A 156 -11.59 -4.86 5.60
N GLU A 157 -11.15 -5.96 6.21
CA GLU A 157 -11.98 -7.15 6.44
C GLU A 157 -13.23 -6.83 7.29
N SER A 158 -13.11 -5.95 8.29
CA SER A 158 -14.24 -5.44 9.08
C SER A 158 -15.08 -4.38 8.39
N LYS A 159 -14.85 -4.09 7.09
CA LYS A 159 -15.60 -3.08 6.31
C LYS A 159 -15.37 -1.64 6.76
N CYS A 160 -14.15 -1.38 7.25
CA CYS A 160 -13.72 -0.06 7.67
C CYS A 160 -14.72 0.59 8.65
N GLU A 161 -15.17 -0.17 9.65
CA GLU A 161 -16.14 0.29 10.65
C GLU A 161 -15.65 1.51 11.44
N VAL A 162 -14.33 1.62 11.63
CA VAL A 162 -13.68 2.78 12.23
C VAL A 162 -13.35 3.79 11.14
N ASP A 163 -13.62 5.07 11.40
CA ASP A 163 -13.30 6.17 10.49
C ASP A 163 -11.80 6.22 10.14
N PRO A 164 -11.42 6.49 8.87
CA PRO A 164 -10.02 6.55 8.43
C PRO A 164 -9.19 7.53 9.25
N SER A 165 -9.75 8.69 9.63
CA SER A 165 -9.02 9.71 10.39
C SER A 165 -8.70 9.25 11.82
N ILE A 166 -9.58 8.44 12.41
CA ILE A 166 -9.37 7.80 13.72
C ILE A 166 -8.27 6.73 13.61
N MET A 167 -8.34 5.87 12.59
CA MET A 167 -7.33 4.83 12.38
C MET A 167 -5.93 5.42 12.14
N SER A 168 -5.85 6.45 11.29
CA SER A 168 -4.62 7.21 11.05
C SER A 168 -4.08 7.81 12.34
N SER A 169 -4.94 8.46 13.14
CA SER A 169 -4.56 9.03 14.44
C SER A 169 -4.03 7.99 15.42
N LEU A 170 -4.66 6.81 15.49
CA LEU A 170 -4.19 5.71 16.34
C LEU A 170 -2.79 5.24 15.92
N MET A 171 -2.55 5.05 14.62
CA MET A 171 -1.24 4.64 14.11
C MET A 171 -0.16 5.69 14.39
N LYS A 172 -0.45 6.98 14.13
CA LYS A 172 0.46 8.10 14.43
C LYS A 172 0.82 8.16 15.92
N ASN A 173 -0.16 7.97 16.80
CA ASN A 173 0.05 7.97 18.25
C ASN A 173 0.90 6.79 18.72
N MET A 174 0.74 5.60 18.12
CA MET A 174 1.58 4.44 18.45
C MET A 174 3.05 4.70 18.10
N ILE A 175 3.30 5.32 16.95
CA ILE A 175 4.65 5.70 16.52
C ILE A 175 5.23 6.75 17.47
N ASN A 176 4.53 7.87 17.67
CA ASN A 176 5.03 8.97 18.50
C ASN A 176 5.28 8.56 19.95
N ASN A 177 4.42 7.76 20.55
CA ASN A 177 4.57 7.39 21.95
C ASN A 177 5.62 6.29 22.16
N GLN A 178 5.64 5.25 21.32
CA GLN A 178 6.53 4.10 21.57
C GLN A 178 7.92 4.28 20.96
N LEU A 179 8.01 4.86 19.76
CA LEU A 179 9.30 5.07 19.12
C LEU A 179 10.10 6.11 19.90
N LEU A 180 9.50 7.25 20.27
CA LEU A 180 10.19 8.28 21.07
C LEU A 180 10.72 7.72 22.40
N LEU A 181 9.93 6.90 23.12
CA LEU A 181 10.37 6.26 24.36
C LEU A 181 11.55 5.29 24.14
N LEU A 182 11.51 4.47 23.08
CA LEU A 182 12.61 3.54 22.74
C LEU A 182 13.89 4.29 22.38
N LEU A 183 13.73 5.40 21.66
CA LEU A 183 14.80 6.30 21.24
C LEU A 183 15.45 7.00 22.44
N GLU A 184 14.65 7.51 23.39
CA GLU A 184 15.14 8.11 24.65
C GLU A 184 15.88 7.10 25.54
N GLN A 185 15.42 5.85 25.58
CA GLN A 185 16.07 4.79 26.38
C GLN A 185 17.40 4.33 25.77
N SER A 186 17.52 4.35 24.45
CA SER A 186 18.73 3.96 23.72
C SER A 186 19.82 5.05 23.73
N ALA A 187 19.47 6.27 24.12
CA ALA A 187 20.41 7.40 24.26
C ALA A 187 21.09 7.47 25.65
N LYS A 188 20.74 6.57 26.58
CA LYS A 188 21.38 6.41 27.90
C LYS A 188 22.38 5.27 27.89
#